data_AF-A0A6L7X4J7-F1
#
_entry.id   AF-A0A6L7X4J7-F1
#
_cell.length_a   1.000
_cell.length_b   1.000
_cell.length_c   1.000
_cell.angle_alpha   90.00
_cell.angle_beta   90.00
_cell.angle_gamma   90.00
#
_symmetry.space_group_name_H-M   'P 1'
#
loop_
_entity.id
_entity.type
_entity.pdbx_description
1 polymer ?
#
loop_
_entity_poly.entity_id
_entity_poly.type
_entity_poly.pdbx_seq_one_letter_code
_entity_poly.pdbx_strand_id
1 'polypeptide(L)'
;MEAPANWSSEHREMFSKLDLEAQKFLMDRSQAMEAAHTQRSQEVAPFREVADKWSGYMQQAQTTPALAFDSLMGIEYRLRTGTPAQQMDVLREIISAYGIAPPQTDDGGNVIEPVRDERVDGLMNEIQQLRQQSHGDMQARQHAEMQRQQNTINDFMTAKNEDGTLAHPFFSDVEHEMTRLAQADHAAGKQPDIRDLYERACWSNPAVRAKLLEAEDRAKAEAARRKRNAGSSVSGAGSPRTEQPRDLKAALSEAYDQMVAA
;
A
#
# COMPACT_ATOMS: atom_id res chain seq x y z
N MET A 1 1.06 31.83 25.91
CA MET A 1 2.21 31.71 24.98
C MET A 1 1.73 32.09 23.59
N GLU A 2 2.59 32.60 22.71
CA GLU A 2 2.19 32.88 21.33
C GLU A 2 2.45 31.67 20.41
N ALA A 3 1.55 31.45 19.46
CA ALA A 3 1.68 30.36 18.50
C ALA A 3 2.74 30.69 17.43
N PRO A 4 3.44 29.69 16.86
CA PRO A 4 4.45 29.92 15.83
C PRO A 4 3.90 30.61 14.57
N ALA A 5 4.71 31.50 13.99
CA ALA A 5 4.29 32.33 12.85
C ALA A 5 4.08 31.53 11.54
N ASN A 6 4.72 30.37 11.41
CA ASN A 6 4.57 29.45 10.28
C ASN A 6 3.28 28.60 10.35
N TRP A 7 2.50 28.69 11.42
CA TRP A 7 1.22 27.98 11.54
C TRP A 7 0.09 28.73 10.82
N SER A 8 -0.83 27.97 10.24
CA SER A 8 -2.06 28.52 9.65
C SER A 8 -2.85 29.32 10.70
N SER A 9 -3.66 30.28 10.24
CA SER A 9 -4.53 31.07 11.13
C SER A 9 -5.45 30.18 11.95
N GLU A 10 -6.00 29.12 11.35
CA GLU A 10 -6.85 28.13 12.01
C GLU A 10 -6.12 27.37 13.13
N HIS A 11 -4.88 26.91 12.88
CA HIS A 11 -4.08 26.24 13.91
C HIS A 11 -3.70 27.18 15.06
N ARG A 12 -3.43 28.46 14.76
CA ARG A 12 -3.15 29.47 15.79
C ARG A 12 -4.37 29.77 16.66
N GLU A 13 -5.56 29.81 16.05
CA GLU A 13 -6.82 29.97 16.79
C GLU A 13 -7.16 28.74 17.64
N MET A 14 -6.89 27.52 17.15
CA MET A 14 -7.04 26.31 17.96
C MET A 14 -6.05 26.30 19.13
N PHE A 15 -4.81 26.70 18.90
CA PHE A 15 -3.78 26.78 19.95
C PHE A 15 -4.16 27.76 21.07
N SER A 16 -4.71 28.93 20.71
CA SER A 16 -5.10 29.93 21.71
C SER A 16 -6.26 29.47 22.60
N LYS A 17 -7.08 28.52 22.13
CA LYS A 17 -8.17 27.90 22.89
C LYS A 17 -7.70 26.82 23.87
N LEU A 18 -6.46 26.32 23.73
CA LEU A 18 -5.89 25.34 24.65
C LEU A 18 -5.52 26.00 25.99
N ASP A 19 -5.55 25.22 27.08
CA ASP A 19 -5.03 25.67 28.36
C ASP A 19 -3.50 25.86 28.33
N LEU A 20 -2.96 26.50 29.36
CA LEU A 20 -1.53 26.87 29.40
C LEU A 20 -0.60 25.63 29.43
N GLU A 21 -1.04 24.52 30.04
CA GLU A 21 -0.26 23.29 30.12
C GLU A 21 -0.20 22.59 28.76
N ALA A 22 -1.33 22.48 28.07
CA ALA A 22 -1.44 21.95 26.71
C ALA A 22 -0.70 22.82 25.68
N GLN A 23 -0.78 24.16 25.80
CA GLN A 23 0.00 25.09 24.98
C GLN A 23 1.51 24.85 25.15
N LYS A 24 1.97 24.70 26.40
CA LYS A 24 3.37 24.44 26.71
C LYS A 24 3.83 23.10 26.16
N PHE A 25 3.07 22.03 26.43
CA PHE A 25 3.37 20.69 25.94
C PHE A 25 3.51 20.65 24.42
N LEU A 26 2.56 21.25 23.69
CA LEU A 26 2.59 21.25 22.24
C LEU A 26 3.77 22.05 21.69
N MET A 27 4.09 23.20 22.30
CA MET A 27 5.24 24.01 21.92
C MET A 27 6.56 23.26 22.15
N ASP A 28 6.73 22.68 23.35
CA ASP A 28 7.93 21.89 23.70
C ASP A 28 8.09 20.70 22.74
N ARG A 29 6.98 20.01 22.41
CA ARG A 29 6.97 18.91 21.44
C ARG A 29 7.33 19.37 20.04
N SER A 30 6.79 20.50 19.58
CA SER A 30 7.07 21.08 18.26
C SER A 30 8.55 21.45 18.15
N GLN A 31 9.09 22.13 19.16
CA GLN A 31 10.51 22.50 19.20
C GLN A 31 11.42 21.27 19.21
N ALA A 32 11.08 20.25 19.99
CA ALA A 32 11.84 19.00 19.99
C ALA A 32 11.81 18.30 18.62
N MET A 33 10.66 18.31 17.93
CA MET A 33 10.52 17.74 16.59
C MET A 33 11.32 18.53 15.54
N GLU A 34 11.26 19.85 15.57
CA GLU A 34 12.01 20.73 14.67
C GLU A 34 13.52 20.58 14.88
N ALA A 35 13.96 20.50 16.13
CA ALA A 35 15.36 20.25 16.49
C ALA A 35 15.81 18.88 15.95
N ALA A 36 15.04 17.81 16.19
CA ALA A 36 15.35 16.47 15.69
C ALA A 36 15.35 16.41 14.16
N HIS A 37 14.41 17.08 13.49
CA HIS A 37 14.36 17.16 12.03
C HIS A 37 15.58 17.89 11.47
N THR A 38 15.95 19.02 12.07
CA THR A 38 17.12 19.82 11.69
C THR A 38 18.39 19.00 11.86
N GLN A 39 18.57 18.37 13.02
CA GLN A 39 19.72 17.51 13.31
C GLN A 39 19.82 16.38 12.28
N ARG A 40 18.74 15.62 12.06
CA ARG A 40 18.74 14.49 11.11
C ARG A 40 18.96 14.95 9.67
N SER A 41 18.46 16.13 9.31
CA SER A 41 18.71 16.72 7.99
C SER A 41 20.19 17.06 7.79
N GLN A 42 20.84 17.61 8.82
CA GLN A 42 22.28 17.91 8.81
C GLN A 42 23.13 16.63 8.78
N GLU A 43 22.74 15.59 9.53
CA GLU A 43 23.43 14.28 9.53
C GLU A 43 23.41 13.60 8.16
N VAL A 44 22.30 13.71 7.42
CA VAL A 44 22.13 13.08 6.10
C VAL A 44 22.66 13.95 4.96
N ALA A 45 22.86 15.26 5.17
CA ALA A 45 23.28 16.19 4.12
C ALA A 45 24.53 15.75 3.34
N PRO A 46 25.63 15.28 3.98
CA PRO A 46 26.82 14.82 3.26
C PRO A 46 26.54 13.61 2.35
N PHE A 47 25.72 12.66 2.81
CA PHE A 47 25.35 11.49 2.02
C PHE A 47 24.48 11.87 0.82
N ARG A 48 23.57 12.82 1.02
CA ARG A 48 22.74 13.36 -0.06
C ARG A 48 23.60 14.06 -1.12
N GLU A 49 24.55 14.89 -0.70
CA GLU A 49 25.45 15.58 -1.63
C GLU A 49 26.25 14.60 -2.51
N VAL A 50 26.77 13.51 -1.92
CA VAL A 50 27.48 12.46 -2.69
C VAL A 50 26.52 11.74 -3.63
N ALA A 51 25.32 11.39 -3.17
CA ALA A 51 24.33 10.72 -4.02
C ALA A 51 23.89 11.59 -5.19
N ASP A 52 23.64 12.88 -4.96
CA ASP A 52 23.20 13.84 -5.96
C ASP A 52 24.24 14.01 -7.07
N LYS A 53 25.53 14.05 -6.70
CA LYS A 53 26.65 14.11 -7.66
C LYS A 53 26.62 12.98 -8.69
N TRP A 54 26.20 11.79 -8.29
CA TRP A 54 26.19 10.59 -9.14
C TRP A 54 24.79 10.22 -9.65
N SER A 55 23.78 11.04 -9.38
CA SER A 55 22.37 10.77 -9.71
C SER A 55 22.15 10.43 -11.19
N GLY A 56 22.72 11.20 -12.11
CA GLY A 56 22.59 10.94 -13.55
C GLY A 56 23.20 9.62 -13.99
N TYR A 57 24.37 9.27 -13.44
CA TYR A 57 25.01 7.97 -13.70
C TYR A 57 24.16 6.82 -13.12
N MET A 58 23.65 6.98 -11.89
CA MET A 58 22.82 5.96 -11.25
C MET A 58 21.49 5.74 -11.99
N GLN A 59 20.89 6.81 -12.54
CA GLN A 59 19.70 6.70 -13.39
C GLN A 59 20.00 5.90 -14.67
N GLN A 60 21.11 6.21 -15.35
CA GLN A 60 21.53 5.47 -16.54
C GLN A 60 21.83 4.00 -16.22
N ALA A 61 22.48 3.74 -15.10
CA ALA A 61 22.79 2.41 -14.60
C ALA A 61 21.58 1.70 -13.95
N GLN A 62 20.40 2.35 -13.92
CA GLN A 62 19.16 1.84 -13.33
C GLN A 62 19.35 1.34 -11.88
N THR A 63 20.11 2.07 -11.08
CA THR A 63 20.42 1.72 -9.68
C THR A 63 20.03 2.84 -8.70
N THR A 64 20.05 2.53 -7.40
CA THR A 64 19.82 3.50 -6.32
C THR A 64 21.13 3.74 -5.54
N PRO A 65 21.27 4.88 -4.83
CA PRO A 65 22.48 5.14 -4.03
C PRO A 65 22.78 4.04 -3.02
N ALA A 66 21.74 3.52 -2.35
CA ALA A 66 21.89 2.45 -1.37
C ALA A 66 22.40 1.16 -2.02
N LEU A 67 21.81 0.75 -3.15
CA LEU A 67 22.20 -0.47 -3.87
C LEU A 67 23.61 -0.36 -4.45
N ALA A 68 23.95 0.80 -5.02
CA ALA A 68 25.28 1.06 -5.56
C ALA A 68 26.35 1.01 -4.45
N PHE A 69 26.10 1.68 -3.32
CA PHE A 69 27.01 1.67 -2.19
C PHE A 69 27.20 0.27 -1.61
N ASP A 70 26.11 -0.48 -1.38
CA ASP A 70 26.17 -1.84 -0.84
C ASP A 70 26.94 -2.79 -1.75
N SER A 71 26.70 -2.72 -3.07
CA SER A 71 27.45 -3.49 -4.06
C SER A 71 28.95 -3.18 -4.04
N LEU A 72 29.31 -1.89 -4.05
CA LEU A 72 30.72 -1.45 -4.02
C LEU A 72 31.42 -1.86 -2.72
N MET A 73 30.77 -1.67 -1.57
CA MET A 73 31.31 -2.08 -0.28
C MET A 73 31.44 -3.61 -0.18
N GLY A 74 30.50 -4.35 -0.76
CA GLY A 74 30.57 -5.81 -0.85
C GLY A 74 31.76 -6.29 -1.68
N ILE A 75 32.02 -5.64 -2.82
CA ILE A 75 33.20 -5.92 -3.66
C ILE A 75 34.49 -5.61 -2.87
N GLU A 76 34.60 -4.42 -2.29
CA GLU A 76 35.77 -3.99 -1.51
C GLU A 76 36.04 -4.93 -0.33
N TYR A 77 34.99 -5.34 0.39
CA TYR A 77 35.10 -6.29 1.49
C TYR A 77 35.66 -7.63 1.04
N ARG A 78 35.14 -8.20 -0.05
CA ARG A 78 35.64 -9.48 -0.61
C ARG A 78 37.07 -9.37 -1.11
N LEU A 79 37.44 -8.24 -1.73
CA LEU A 79 38.81 -8.00 -2.18
C LEU A 79 39.78 -7.86 -1.00
N ARG A 80 39.38 -7.25 0.12
CA ARG A 80 40.27 -7.08 1.28
C ARG A 80 40.39 -8.32 2.16
N THR A 81 39.31 -9.07 2.33
CA THR A 81 39.24 -10.15 3.33
C THR A 81 39.22 -11.55 2.74
N GLY A 82 38.96 -11.66 1.43
CA GLY A 82 38.90 -12.94 0.73
C GLY A 82 40.28 -13.60 0.59
N THR A 83 40.26 -14.90 0.37
CA THR A 83 41.44 -15.67 -0.05
C THR A 83 41.91 -15.21 -1.44
N PRO A 84 43.18 -15.46 -1.84
CA PRO A 84 43.67 -15.11 -3.17
C PRO A 84 42.82 -15.65 -4.32
N ALA A 85 42.23 -16.84 -4.16
CA ALA A 85 41.31 -17.41 -5.14
C ALA A 85 40.01 -16.59 -5.25
N GLN A 86 39.40 -16.23 -4.11
CA GLN A 86 38.18 -15.41 -4.08
C GLN A 86 38.41 -13.99 -4.62
N GLN A 87 39.57 -13.40 -4.33
CA GLN A 87 39.95 -12.10 -4.91
C GLN A 87 40.01 -12.17 -6.43
N MET A 88 40.61 -13.23 -6.98
CA MET A 88 40.69 -13.45 -8.42
C MET A 88 39.32 -13.62 -9.06
N ASP A 89 38.39 -14.33 -8.39
CA ASP A 89 37.03 -14.50 -8.89
C ASP A 89 36.26 -13.18 -8.93
N VAL A 90 36.41 -12.33 -7.90
CA VAL A 90 35.81 -10.97 -7.91
C VAL A 90 36.39 -10.11 -9.02
N LEU A 91 37.70 -10.18 -9.27
CA LEU A 91 38.33 -9.43 -10.36
C LEU A 91 37.83 -9.90 -11.73
N ARG A 92 37.65 -11.21 -11.93
CA ARG A 92 37.07 -11.76 -13.17
C ARG A 92 35.63 -11.31 -13.37
N GLU A 93 34.83 -11.29 -12.31
CA GLU A 93 33.45 -10.79 -12.34
C GLU A 93 33.40 -9.33 -12.80
N ILE A 94 34.28 -8.47 -12.26
CA ILE A 94 34.38 -7.07 -12.66
C ILE A 94 34.81 -6.97 -14.13
N ILE A 95 35.91 -7.63 -14.51
CA ILE A 95 36.43 -7.62 -15.90
C ILE A 95 35.34 -8.02 -16.90
N SER A 96 34.61 -9.08 -16.59
CA SER A 96 33.45 -9.55 -17.37
C SER A 96 32.33 -8.50 -17.42
N ALA A 97 31.97 -7.89 -16.28
CA ALA A 97 30.89 -6.90 -16.22
C ALA A 97 31.18 -5.63 -17.04
N TYR A 98 32.46 -5.25 -17.17
CA TYR A 98 32.89 -4.10 -17.96
C TYR A 98 33.24 -4.46 -19.41
N GLY A 99 33.10 -5.72 -19.83
CA GLY A 99 33.47 -6.17 -21.17
C GLY A 99 34.97 -6.00 -21.47
N ILE A 100 35.81 -5.96 -20.44
CA ILE A 100 37.27 -5.89 -20.58
C ILE A 100 37.73 -7.32 -20.85
N ALA A 101 38.50 -7.54 -21.91
CA ALA A 101 39.09 -8.85 -22.13
C ALA A 101 40.27 -9.03 -21.14
N PRO A 102 40.32 -10.11 -20.35
CA PRO A 102 41.43 -10.33 -19.44
C PRO A 102 42.74 -10.46 -20.24
N PRO A 103 43.86 -9.87 -19.77
CA PRO A 103 45.14 -10.06 -20.42
C PRO A 103 45.49 -11.55 -20.38
N GLN A 104 45.63 -12.18 -21.55
CA GLN A 104 46.12 -13.55 -21.61
C GLN A 104 47.63 -13.53 -21.44
N THR A 105 48.16 -14.43 -20.61
CA THR A 105 49.60 -14.60 -20.42
C THR A 105 50.01 -15.96 -20.95
N ASP A 106 51.11 -16.03 -21.71
CA ASP A 106 51.71 -17.32 -22.08
C ASP A 106 52.39 -17.98 -20.88
N ASP A 107 52.77 -19.26 -21.05
CA ASP A 107 53.59 -20.04 -20.08
C ASP A 107 54.94 -19.37 -19.75
N GLY A 108 55.31 -18.27 -20.43
CA GLY A 108 56.51 -17.46 -20.20
C GLY A 108 56.27 -16.12 -19.50
N GLY A 109 55.02 -15.78 -19.16
CA GLY A 109 54.66 -14.53 -18.46
C GLY A 109 54.55 -13.28 -19.35
N ASN A 110 54.53 -13.43 -20.68
CA ASN A 110 54.28 -12.32 -21.60
C ASN A 110 52.77 -12.13 -21.85
N VAL A 111 52.34 -10.86 -21.90
CA VAL A 111 50.96 -10.48 -22.22
C VAL A 111 50.71 -10.69 -23.72
N ILE A 112 49.88 -11.67 -24.07
CA ILE A 112 49.34 -11.89 -25.40
C ILE A 112 48.03 -11.09 -25.53
N GLU A 113 47.87 -10.36 -26.64
CA GLU A 113 46.60 -9.69 -26.96
C GLU A 113 45.43 -10.67 -26.89
N PRO A 114 44.30 -10.29 -26.27
CA PRO A 114 43.25 -11.24 -25.93
C PRO A 114 42.56 -11.77 -27.18
N VAL A 115 42.69 -13.08 -27.42
CA VAL A 115 41.74 -13.82 -28.24
C VAL A 115 40.44 -13.91 -27.45
N ARG A 116 39.41 -13.24 -27.95
CA ARG A 116 38.05 -13.23 -27.41
C ARG A 116 37.52 -14.67 -27.38
N ASP A 117 37.36 -15.25 -26.19
CA ASP A 117 36.85 -16.62 -26.04
C ASP A 117 35.35 -16.61 -26.35
N GLU A 118 34.97 -17.23 -27.47
CA GLU A 118 33.61 -17.25 -28.02
C GLU A 118 32.57 -17.85 -27.05
N ARG A 119 33.03 -18.66 -26.09
CA ARG A 119 32.19 -19.17 -24.98
C ARG A 119 31.82 -18.10 -23.97
N VAL A 120 32.71 -17.15 -23.71
CA VAL A 120 32.47 -16.03 -22.78
C VAL A 120 31.48 -15.05 -23.40
N ASP A 121 31.60 -14.77 -24.71
CA ASP A 121 30.61 -13.96 -25.43
C ASP A 121 29.22 -14.62 -25.43
N GLY A 122 29.15 -15.95 -25.56
CA GLY A 122 27.90 -16.72 -25.45
C GLY A 122 27.24 -16.58 -24.07
N LEU A 123 28.03 -16.75 -23.01
CA LEU A 123 27.56 -16.60 -21.62
C LEU A 123 27.15 -15.16 -21.28
N MET A 124 27.85 -14.15 -21.80
CA MET A 124 27.46 -12.74 -21.61
C MET A 124 26.11 -12.43 -22.26
N ASN A 125 25.88 -12.91 -23.49
CA ASN A 125 24.60 -12.76 -24.16
C ASN A 125 23.48 -13.45 -23.38
N GLU A 126 23.74 -14.64 -22.83
CA GLU A 126 22.77 -15.38 -22.02
C GLU A 126 22.45 -14.66 -20.70
N ILE A 127 23.45 -14.12 -19.99
CA ILE A 127 23.25 -13.32 -18.78
C ILE A 127 22.47 -12.03 -19.10
N GLN A 128 22.77 -11.37 -20.21
CA GLN A 128 22.07 -10.16 -20.62
C GLN A 128 20.61 -10.47 -20.96
N GLN A 129 20.34 -11.60 -21.61
CA GLN A 129 19.00 -12.09 -21.89
C GLN A 129 18.23 -12.45 -20.61
N LEU A 130 18.88 -13.14 -19.66
CA LEU A 130 18.33 -13.45 -18.34
C LEU A 130 18.02 -12.18 -17.53
N ARG A 131 18.89 -11.17 -17.57
CA ARG A 131 18.64 -9.88 -16.91
C ARG A 131 17.45 -9.15 -17.52
N GLN A 132 17.33 -9.14 -18.85
CA GLN A 132 16.18 -8.55 -19.53
C GLN A 132 14.89 -9.30 -19.18
N GLN A 133 14.93 -10.63 -19.13
CA GLN A 133 13.79 -11.46 -18.72
C GLN A 133 13.38 -11.18 -17.27
N SER A 134 14.35 -11.13 -16.34
CA SER A 134 14.09 -10.82 -14.92
C SER A 134 13.50 -9.42 -14.73
N HIS A 135 13.95 -8.42 -15.49
CA HIS A 135 13.35 -7.08 -15.45
C HIS A 135 11.93 -7.08 -16.00
N GLY A 136 11.69 -7.81 -17.10
CA GLY A 136 10.35 -7.99 -17.66
C GLY A 136 9.38 -8.65 -16.69
N ASP A 137 9.82 -9.72 -16.01
CA ASP A 137 9.01 -10.43 -15.00
C ASP A 137 8.67 -9.53 -13.80
N MET A 138 9.63 -8.71 -13.35
CA MET A 138 9.40 -7.79 -12.24
C MET A 138 8.37 -6.71 -12.62
N GLN A 139 8.48 -6.12 -13.81
CA GLN A 139 7.50 -5.16 -14.32
C GLN A 139 6.12 -5.80 -14.52
N ALA A 140 6.06 -7.01 -15.07
CA ALA A 140 4.82 -7.73 -15.28
C ALA A 140 4.11 -8.05 -13.94
N ARG A 141 4.86 -8.43 -12.91
CA ARG A 141 4.32 -8.64 -11.55
C ARG A 141 3.77 -7.35 -10.95
N GLN A 142 4.51 -6.25 -11.03
CA GLN A 142 4.03 -4.95 -10.55
C GLN A 142 2.75 -4.50 -11.27
N HIS A 143 2.71 -4.65 -12.60
CA HIS A 143 1.51 -4.33 -13.38
C HIS A 143 0.32 -5.24 -13.02
N ALA A 144 0.55 -6.54 -12.83
CA ALA A 144 -0.50 -7.48 -12.42
C ALA A 144 -1.03 -7.19 -11.01
N GLU A 145 -0.16 -6.80 -10.08
CA GLU A 145 -0.57 -6.37 -8.73
C GLU A 145 -1.38 -5.09 -8.76
N MET A 146 -0.95 -4.07 -9.51
CA MET A 146 -1.71 -2.84 -9.71
C MET A 146 -3.08 -3.11 -10.35
N GLN A 147 -3.14 -3.97 -11.38
CA GLN A 147 -4.41 -4.36 -12.00
C GLN A 147 -5.33 -5.11 -11.05
N ARG A 148 -4.79 -6.03 -10.22
CA ARG A 148 -5.58 -6.73 -9.20
C ARG A 148 -6.17 -5.78 -8.18
N GLN A 149 -5.38 -4.81 -7.71
CA GLN A 149 -5.86 -3.79 -6.78
C GLN A 149 -6.96 -2.94 -7.43
N GLN A 150 -6.74 -2.49 -8.67
CA GLN A 150 -7.74 -1.70 -9.41
C GLN A 150 -9.04 -2.48 -9.64
N ASN A 151 -8.94 -3.77 -9.99
CA ASN A 151 -10.11 -4.63 -10.15
C ASN A 151 -10.84 -4.83 -8.82
N THR A 152 -10.11 -5.02 -7.72
CA THR A 152 -10.72 -5.13 -6.38
C THR A 152 -11.48 -3.86 -6.00
N ILE A 153 -10.92 -2.68 -6.33
CA ILE A 153 -11.59 -1.39 -6.12
C ILE A 153 -12.84 -1.28 -7.00
N ASN A 154 -12.75 -1.64 -8.28
CA ASN A 154 -13.88 -1.62 -9.21
C ASN A 154 -15.00 -2.60 -8.83
N ASP A 155 -14.65 -3.81 -8.41
CA ASP A 155 -15.59 -4.83 -7.93
C ASP A 155 -16.30 -4.35 -6.66
N PHE A 156 -15.56 -3.70 -5.76
CA PHE A 156 -16.14 -3.12 -4.54
C PHE A 156 -17.07 -1.93 -4.85
N MET A 157 -16.70 -1.07 -5.80
CA MET A 157 -17.55 0.03 -6.26
C MET A 157 -18.84 -0.44 -6.93
N THR A 158 -18.76 -1.52 -7.71
CA THR A 158 -19.87 -2.01 -8.55
C THR A 158 -20.67 -3.14 -7.90
N ALA A 159 -20.26 -3.61 -6.72
CA ALA A 159 -20.98 -4.60 -5.94
C ALA A 159 -22.42 -4.15 -5.71
N LYS A 160 -23.37 -4.99 -6.11
CA LYS A 160 -24.81 -4.77 -5.93
C LYS A 160 -25.37 -5.79 -4.95
N ASN A 161 -26.32 -5.35 -4.13
CA ASN A 161 -27.12 -6.23 -3.29
C ASN A 161 -28.21 -6.94 -4.12
N GLU A 162 -28.85 -7.96 -3.55
CA GLU A 162 -29.92 -8.76 -4.20
C GLU A 162 -31.08 -7.89 -4.74
N ASP A 163 -31.29 -6.71 -4.16
CA ASP A 163 -32.30 -5.71 -4.59
C ASP A 163 -31.84 -4.80 -5.75
N GLY A 164 -30.66 -5.04 -6.34
CA GLY A 164 -30.11 -4.26 -7.47
C GLY A 164 -29.54 -2.88 -7.10
N THR A 165 -29.51 -2.54 -5.81
CA THR A 165 -28.89 -1.31 -5.27
C THR A 165 -27.40 -1.51 -5.03
N LEU A 166 -26.59 -0.44 -5.18
CA LEU A 166 -25.16 -0.49 -4.87
C LEU A 166 -24.94 -0.83 -3.39
N ALA A 167 -24.08 -1.81 -3.11
CA ALA A 167 -23.72 -2.21 -1.75
C ALA A 167 -23.02 -1.09 -0.98
N HIS A 168 -22.33 -0.19 -1.70
CA HIS A 168 -21.59 0.95 -1.14
C HIS A 168 -22.02 2.28 -1.80
N PRO A 169 -23.22 2.80 -1.50
CA PRO A 169 -23.76 4.00 -2.15
C PRO A 169 -22.91 5.26 -1.90
N PHE A 170 -22.25 5.31 -0.74
CA PHE A 170 -21.44 6.47 -0.31
C PHE A 170 -19.97 6.37 -0.67
N PHE A 171 -19.56 5.39 -1.50
CA PHE A 171 -18.16 5.18 -1.87
C PHE A 171 -17.51 6.45 -2.45
N SER A 172 -18.22 7.15 -3.34
CA SER A 172 -17.78 8.43 -3.90
C SER A 172 -17.55 9.54 -2.86
N ASP A 173 -18.31 9.54 -1.75
CA ASP A 173 -18.19 10.55 -0.69
C ASP A 173 -17.00 10.24 0.26
N VAL A 174 -16.48 9.00 0.24
CA VAL A 174 -15.41 8.54 1.15
C VAL A 174 -14.09 8.18 0.45
N GLU A 175 -14.05 8.20 -0.88
CA GLU A 175 -12.88 7.82 -1.70
C GLU A 175 -11.59 8.55 -1.29
N HIS A 176 -11.67 9.87 -1.10
CA HIS A 176 -10.53 10.69 -0.70
C HIS A 176 -10.02 10.31 0.70
N GLU A 177 -10.93 9.97 1.61
CA GLU A 177 -10.61 9.57 2.97
C GLU A 177 -9.99 8.16 3.01
N MET A 178 -10.52 7.24 2.20
CA MET A 178 -9.98 5.90 2.00
C MET A 178 -8.56 5.95 1.41
N THR A 179 -8.31 6.86 0.47
CA THR A 179 -6.97 7.08 -0.10
C THR A 179 -5.97 7.55 0.96
N ARG A 180 -6.38 8.48 1.83
CA ARG A 180 -5.56 8.96 2.95
C ARG A 180 -5.25 7.85 3.95
N LEU A 181 -6.24 7.01 4.27
CA LEU A 181 -6.07 5.88 5.19
C LEU A 181 -5.19 4.77 4.57
N ALA A 182 -5.33 4.50 3.27
CA ALA A 182 -4.49 3.53 2.56
C ALA A 182 -3.01 3.95 2.58
N GLN A 183 -2.72 5.23 2.34
CA GLN A 183 -1.37 5.78 2.43
C GLN A 183 -0.79 5.66 3.85
N ALA A 184 -1.61 5.89 4.88
CA ALA A 184 -1.20 5.74 6.27
C ALA A 184 -0.89 4.28 6.64
N ASP A 185 -1.72 3.33 6.19
CA ASP A 185 -1.52 1.90 6.46
C ASP A 185 -0.27 1.37 5.71
N HIS A 186 -0.05 1.81 4.47
CA HIS A 186 1.19 1.52 3.74
C HIS A 186 2.44 2.06 4.46
N ALA A 187 2.38 3.30 4.98
CA ALA A 187 3.49 3.88 5.75
C ALA A 187 3.75 3.14 7.07
N ALA A 188 2.73 2.52 7.64
CA ALA A 188 2.82 1.68 8.83
C ALA A 188 3.21 0.22 8.53
N GLY A 189 3.44 -0.14 7.26
CA GLY A 189 3.78 -1.51 6.84
C GLY A 189 2.60 -2.49 6.92
N LYS A 190 1.37 -1.98 7.03
CA LYS A 190 0.14 -2.79 6.97
C LYS A 190 -0.36 -2.84 5.53
N GLN A 191 -0.91 -3.99 5.14
CA GLN A 191 -1.57 -4.13 3.85
C GLN A 191 -3.00 -3.58 3.97
N PRO A 192 -3.36 -2.52 3.21
CA PRO A 192 -4.69 -1.94 3.31
C PRO A 192 -5.77 -2.90 2.79
N ASP A 193 -6.78 -3.17 3.62
CA ASP A 193 -8.01 -3.85 3.19
C ASP A 193 -9.08 -2.82 2.84
N ILE A 194 -9.59 -2.88 1.62
CA ILE A 194 -10.58 -1.92 1.11
C ILE A 194 -11.86 -1.88 1.95
N ARG A 195 -12.23 -3.00 2.58
CA ARG A 195 -13.42 -3.09 3.44
C ARG A 195 -13.22 -2.32 4.75
N ASP A 196 -12.07 -2.53 5.40
CA ASP A 196 -11.68 -1.84 6.63
C ASP A 196 -11.52 -0.33 6.36
N LEU A 197 -10.89 0.04 5.24
CA LEU A 197 -10.74 1.43 4.83
C LEU A 197 -12.08 2.13 4.63
N TYR A 198 -13.05 1.46 3.98
CA TYR A 198 -14.38 2.00 3.76
C TYR A 198 -15.12 2.24 5.08
N GLU A 199 -15.11 1.25 5.98
CA GLU A 199 -15.74 1.38 7.29
C GLU A 199 -15.12 2.52 8.10
N ARG A 200 -13.79 2.54 8.23
CA ARG A 200 -13.07 3.62 8.93
C ARG A 200 -13.33 4.99 8.32
N ALA A 201 -13.43 5.08 6.99
CA ALA A 201 -13.74 6.32 6.29
C ALA A 201 -15.19 6.78 6.55
N CYS A 202 -16.17 5.88 6.53
CA CYS A 202 -17.56 6.18 6.88
C CYS A 202 -17.70 6.68 8.31
N TRP A 203 -16.97 6.11 9.27
CA TRP A 203 -16.97 6.55 10.66
C TRP A 203 -16.24 7.87 10.89
N SER A 204 -15.21 8.14 10.09
CA SER A 204 -14.39 9.36 10.20
C SER A 204 -15.06 10.59 9.59
N ASN A 205 -15.99 10.42 8.63
CA ASN A 205 -16.71 11.52 7.99
C ASN A 205 -18.10 11.74 8.64
N PRO A 206 -18.32 12.83 9.40
CA PRO A 206 -19.59 13.08 10.10
C PRO A 206 -20.80 13.20 9.16
N ALA A 207 -20.60 13.72 7.95
CA ALA A 207 -21.67 13.90 6.97
C ALA A 207 -22.14 12.57 6.37
N VAL A 208 -21.21 11.65 6.09
CA VAL A 208 -21.53 10.31 5.59
C VAL A 208 -22.14 9.46 6.70
N ARG A 209 -21.61 9.54 7.92
CA ARG A 209 -22.17 8.86 9.09
C ARG A 209 -23.62 9.26 9.36
N ALA A 210 -23.95 10.55 9.28
CA ALA A 210 -25.33 11.03 9.46
C ALA A 210 -26.28 10.49 8.39
N LYS A 211 -25.84 10.48 7.11
CA LYS A 211 -26.61 9.90 6.00
C LYS A 211 -26.82 8.39 6.14
N LEU A 212 -25.81 7.65 6.62
CA LEU A 212 -25.89 6.21 6.90
C LEU A 212 -26.92 5.90 7.99
N LEU A 213 -26.89 6.64 9.10
CA LEU A 213 -27.85 6.49 10.18
C LEU A 213 -29.28 6.85 9.75
N GLU A 214 -29.46 7.92 8.97
CA GLU A 214 -30.79 8.30 8.45
C GLU A 214 -31.34 7.25 7.47
N ALA A 215 -30.47 6.67 6.61
CA ALA A 215 -30.86 5.60 5.70
C ALA A 215 -31.26 4.31 6.47
N GLU A 216 -30.52 3.96 7.53
CA GLU A 216 -30.84 2.82 8.39
C GLU A 216 -32.17 3.00 9.14
N ASP A 217 -32.42 4.19 9.68
CA ASP A 217 -33.67 4.54 10.37
C ASP A 217 -34.86 4.52 9.41
N ARG A 218 -34.71 5.01 8.18
CA ARG A 218 -35.75 4.91 7.15
C ARG A 218 -36.06 3.47 6.76
N ALA A 219 -35.03 2.65 6.53
CA ALA A 219 -35.21 1.24 6.19
C ALA A 219 -35.94 0.48 7.31
N LYS A 220 -35.57 0.72 8.57
CA LYS A 220 -36.27 0.16 9.76
C LYS A 220 -37.71 0.64 9.86
N ALA A 221 -37.98 1.92 9.60
CA ALA A 221 -39.32 2.48 9.62
C ALA A 221 -40.22 1.91 8.52
N GLU A 222 -39.69 1.70 7.31
CA GLU A 222 -40.43 1.09 6.20
C GLU A 222 -40.68 -0.41 6.43
N ALA A 223 -39.70 -1.16 6.92
CA ALA A 223 -39.88 -2.55 7.30
C ALA A 223 -40.94 -2.70 8.41
N ALA A 224 -40.93 -1.80 9.40
CA ALA A 224 -41.94 -1.75 10.44
C ALA A 224 -43.34 -1.39 9.89
N ARG A 225 -43.44 -0.46 8.93
CA ARG A 225 -44.71 -0.13 8.26
C ARG A 225 -45.23 -1.31 7.42
N ARG A 226 -44.38 -2.01 6.68
CA ARG A 226 -44.76 -3.20 5.90
C ARG A 226 -45.28 -4.32 6.82
N LYS A 227 -44.62 -4.56 7.96
CA LYS A 227 -45.08 -5.53 8.97
C LYS A 227 -46.40 -5.13 9.63
N ARG A 228 -46.62 -3.83 9.90
CA ARG A 228 -47.91 -3.34 10.44
C ARG A 228 -49.05 -3.49 9.43
N ASN A 229 -48.80 -3.17 8.16
CA ASN A 229 -49.81 -3.28 7.11
C ASN A 229 -50.20 -4.74 6.83
N ALA A 230 -49.25 -5.67 6.94
CA ALA A 230 -49.51 -7.12 6.85
C ALA A 230 -50.23 -7.68 8.09
N GLY A 231 -50.06 -7.08 9.27
CA GLY A 231 -50.79 -7.44 10.49
C GLY A 231 -52.22 -6.88 10.55
N SER A 232 -52.49 -5.74 9.92
CA SER A 232 -53.83 -5.12 9.90
C SER A 232 -54.81 -5.74 8.90
N SER A 233 -54.35 -6.59 7.97
CA SER A 233 -55.22 -7.33 7.04
C SER A 233 -55.73 -8.66 7.62
N VAL A 234 -55.34 -9.02 8.85
CA VAL A 234 -55.83 -10.20 9.59
C VAL A 234 -56.43 -9.73 10.92
N SER A 235 -57.51 -8.94 10.87
CA SER A 235 -58.38 -8.71 12.02
C SER A 235 -59.83 -8.63 11.56
N GLY A 236 -60.34 -9.78 11.14
CA GLY A 236 -61.72 -9.97 10.73
C GLY A 236 -62.06 -11.45 10.63
N ALA A 237 -61.98 -12.17 11.76
CA ALA A 237 -62.79 -13.34 12.14
C ALA A 237 -62.05 -14.26 13.13
N GLY A 238 -62.71 -14.62 14.23
CA GLY A 238 -62.50 -15.90 14.92
C GLY A 238 -61.60 -15.89 16.16
N SER A 239 -62.23 -16.00 17.32
CA SER A 239 -61.60 -16.29 18.63
C SER A 239 -61.33 -17.81 18.81
N PRO A 240 -60.71 -18.28 19.91
CA PRO A 240 -59.31 -18.69 20.00
C PRO A 240 -59.11 -20.21 20.02
N ARG A 241 -57.91 -20.69 19.65
CA ARG A 241 -57.46 -22.04 20.05
C ARG A 241 -55.98 -22.05 20.36
N THR A 242 -55.69 -22.30 21.63
CA THR A 242 -54.35 -22.44 22.19
C THR A 242 -53.80 -23.81 21.82
N GLU A 243 -52.79 -23.89 20.95
CA GLU A 243 -51.81 -24.99 20.94
C GLU A 243 -50.41 -24.40 20.67
N GLN A 244 -49.44 -24.92 21.44
CA GLN A 244 -48.04 -24.49 21.58
C GLN A 244 -47.18 -24.82 20.32
N PRO A 245 -45.95 -24.30 20.23
CA PRO A 245 -45.41 -23.70 19.00
C PRO A 245 -44.90 -24.73 17.99
N ARG A 246 -45.27 -24.53 16.72
CA ARG A 246 -44.53 -25.12 15.60
C ARG A 246 -43.27 -24.30 15.35
N ASP A 247 -42.16 -25.02 15.33
CA ASP A 247 -40.80 -24.55 15.24
C ASP A 247 -40.60 -23.56 14.07
N LEU A 248 -39.83 -22.49 14.32
CA LEU A 248 -39.61 -21.35 13.40
C LEU A 248 -39.11 -21.78 12.01
N LYS A 249 -38.43 -22.93 11.93
CA LYS A 249 -37.96 -23.52 10.67
C LYS A 249 -39.10 -24.02 9.77
N ALA A 250 -40.19 -24.52 10.33
CA ALA A 250 -41.34 -24.97 9.53
C ALA A 250 -42.08 -23.76 8.91
N ALA A 251 -42.20 -22.67 9.67
CA ALA A 251 -42.81 -21.42 9.18
C ALA A 251 -41.97 -20.74 8.09
N LEU A 252 -40.64 -20.86 8.17
CA LEU A 252 -39.73 -20.34 7.15
C LEU A 252 -39.72 -21.17 5.86
N SER A 253 -39.89 -22.50 5.93
CA SER A 253 -39.95 -23.34 4.73
C SER A 253 -41.26 -23.18 3.98
N GLU A 254 -42.38 -23.05 4.69
CA GLU A 254 -43.71 -22.85 4.08
C GLU A 254 -43.83 -21.46 3.42
N ALA A 255 -43.17 -20.44 4.00
CA ALA A 255 -43.06 -19.11 3.39
C ALA A 255 -42.16 -19.09 2.14
N TYR A 256 -41.15 -19.97 2.07
CA TYR A 256 -40.27 -20.09 0.91
C TYR A 256 -40.97 -20.81 -0.27
N ASP A 257 -41.71 -21.89 0.01
CA ASP A 257 -42.42 -22.64 -1.03
C ASP A 257 -43.57 -21.83 -1.66
N GLN A 258 -44.22 -20.93 -0.91
CA GLN A 258 -45.23 -20.02 -1.46
C GLN A 258 -44.64 -18.90 -2.33
N MET A 259 -43.35 -18.57 -2.16
CA MET A 259 -42.68 -17.52 -2.93
C MET A 259 -42.13 -18.01 -4.26
N VAL A 260 -41.90 -19.33 -4.39
CA VAL A 260 -41.36 -19.97 -5.61
C VAL A 260 -42.48 -20.37 -6.61
N ALA A 261 -43.74 -20.42 -6.16
CA ALA A 261 -44.87 -20.82 -6.99
C ALA A 261 -45.67 -19.66 -7.65
N ALA A 262 -45.18 -18.41 -7.56
CA ALA A 262 -45.75 -17.23 -8.20
C ALA A 262 -44.75 -16.60 -9.19
#